data_AF-A0A2J8R5R9-F1
#
_entry.id   AF-A0A2J8R5R9-F1
#
_cell.length_a   1.000
_cell.length_b   1.000
_cell.length_c   1.000
_cell.angle_alpha   90.00
_cell.angle_beta   90.00
_cell.angle_gamma   90.00
#
_symmetry.space_group_name_H-M   'P 1'
#
loop_
_entity.id
_entity.type
_entity.pdbx_description
1 polymer ?
#
loop_
_entity_poly.entity_id
_entity_poly.type
_entity_poly.pdbx_seq_one_letter_code
_entity_poly.pdbx_strand_id
1 'polypeptide(L)'
;MDMRVPTQLLGLLLLWLPGVRFDIQMTQSPSFLSASVGDRVSITCRASEGISSDIARYPQKPGKSPKLFLYDAKDLHPGVSSRFSGRGSGTDFTLTIISLKPEDFATYYCKQEFSYPP
;
A
#
# COMPACT_ATOMS: atom_id res chain seq x y z
N MET A 1 -45.02 -32.70 7.27
CA MET A 1 -43.69 -32.66 7.92
C MET A 1 -43.18 -31.25 7.76
N ASP A 2 -43.57 -30.36 8.68
CA ASP A 2 -43.13 -28.97 8.69
C ASP A 2 -41.74 -28.91 9.30
N MET A 3 -40.72 -28.73 8.46
CA MET A 3 -39.34 -28.60 8.90
C MET A 3 -39.07 -27.14 9.26
N ARG A 4 -39.64 -26.68 10.37
CA ARG A 4 -39.36 -25.36 10.92
C ARG A 4 -38.07 -25.45 11.74
N VAL A 5 -36.94 -25.24 11.08
CA VAL A 5 -35.64 -25.11 11.77
C VAL A 5 -35.76 -23.95 12.75
N PRO A 6 -35.54 -24.16 14.06
CA PRO A 6 -35.65 -23.09 15.04
C PRO A 6 -34.59 -22.03 14.71
N THR A 7 -35.02 -20.78 14.56
CA THR A 7 -34.19 -19.61 14.23
C THR A 7 -32.97 -19.44 15.16
N GLN A 8 -33.03 -20.05 16.36
CA GLN A 8 -31.92 -20.08 17.31
C GLN A 8 -30.74 -20.97 16.88
N LEU A 9 -30.98 -22.02 16.08
CA LEU A 9 -29.91 -22.86 15.54
C LEU A 9 -29.07 -22.13 14.49
N LEU A 10 -29.68 -21.22 13.73
CA LEU A 10 -29.00 -20.44 12.69
C LEU A 10 -28.02 -19.42 13.29
N GLY A 11 -28.38 -18.82 14.44
CA GLY A 11 -27.52 -17.87 15.16
C GLY A 11 -26.27 -18.53 15.77
N LEU A 12 -26.38 -19.78 16.24
CA LEU A 12 -25.26 -20.56 16.74
C LEU A 12 -24.28 -20.96 15.62
N LEU A 13 -24.77 -21.18 14.40
CA LEU A 13 -23.94 -21.55 13.24
C LEU A 13 -23.05 -20.39 12.75
N LEU A 14 -23.50 -19.14 12.90
CA LEU A 14 -22.74 -17.94 12.48
C LEU A 14 -21.58 -17.61 13.43
N LEU A 15 -21.65 -18.04 14.70
CA LEU A 15 -20.58 -17.87 15.70
C LEU A 15 -19.42 -18.85 15.50
N TRP A 16 -19.58 -19.85 14.63
CA TRP A 16 -18.58 -20.89 14.32
C TRP A 16 -17.84 -20.64 13.01
N LEU A 17 -18.11 -19.52 12.32
CA LEU A 17 -17.27 -19.12 11.20
C LEU A 17 -15.95 -18.59 11.77
N PRO A 18 -14.81 -19.28 11.58
CA PRO A 18 -13.51 -18.69 11.88
C PRO A 18 -13.44 -17.34 11.17
N GLY A 19 -13.00 -16.30 11.89
CA GLY A 19 -13.04 -14.91 11.41
C GLY A 19 -12.49 -14.81 9.99
N VAL A 20 -13.34 -14.37 9.06
CA VAL A 20 -12.96 -14.15 7.66
C VAL A 20 -11.89 -13.07 7.65
N ARG A 21 -10.66 -13.42 7.25
CA ARG A 21 -9.61 -12.43 7.01
C ARG A 21 -9.79 -11.89 5.59
N PHE A 22 -9.94 -10.59 5.47
CA PHE A 22 -9.95 -9.89 4.19
C PHE A 22 -8.55 -9.38 3.87
N ASP A 23 -8.22 -9.33 2.57
CA ASP A 23 -6.97 -8.75 2.11
C ASP A 23 -6.99 -7.22 2.28
N ILE A 24 -5.84 -6.67 2.69
CA ILE A 24 -5.68 -5.22 2.80
C ILE A 24 -5.52 -4.64 1.39
N GLN A 25 -6.51 -3.87 0.97
CA GLN A 25 -6.50 -3.22 -0.33
C GLN A 25 -5.64 -1.96 -0.29
N MET A 26 -4.72 -1.83 -1.24
CA MET A 26 -3.93 -0.62 -1.45
C MET A 26 -4.49 0.18 -2.62
N THR A 27 -4.74 1.47 -2.39
CA THR A 27 -5.11 2.44 -3.42
C THR A 27 -4.05 3.51 -3.52
N GLN A 28 -3.75 4.01 -4.72
CA GLN A 28 -2.71 5.01 -4.95
C GLN A 28 -3.22 6.15 -5.81
N SER A 29 -2.75 7.37 -5.53
CA SER A 29 -3.12 8.57 -6.26
C SER A 29 -1.91 9.50 -6.47
N PRO A 30 -1.80 10.15 -7.65
CA PRO A 30 -2.59 9.88 -8.85
C PRO A 30 -2.20 8.52 -9.48
N SER A 31 -3.08 7.96 -10.33
CA SER A 31 -2.77 6.75 -11.10
C SER A 31 -1.73 7.01 -12.20
N PHE A 32 -1.66 8.24 -12.68
CA PHE A 32 -0.65 8.74 -13.60
C PHE A 32 -0.41 10.23 -13.35
N LEU A 33 0.82 10.69 -13.52
CA LEU A 33 1.19 12.09 -13.41
C LEU A 33 2.17 12.45 -14.53
N SER A 34 1.92 13.57 -15.19
CA SER A 34 2.92 14.23 -16.04
C SER A 34 3.68 15.26 -15.22
N ALA A 35 5.01 15.23 -15.27
CA ALA A 35 5.90 16.13 -14.53
C ALA A 35 7.17 16.40 -15.33
N SER A 36 7.84 17.52 -15.03
CA SER A 36 9.11 17.94 -15.63
C SER A 36 10.28 17.69 -14.68
N VAL A 37 11.48 17.62 -15.24
CA VAL A 37 12.72 17.59 -14.43
C VAL A 37 12.78 18.85 -13.57
N GLY A 38 13.06 18.67 -12.28
CA GLY A 38 13.07 19.73 -11.27
C GLY A 38 11.77 19.87 -10.49
N ASP A 39 10.66 19.29 -10.96
CA ASP A 39 9.38 19.36 -10.26
C ASP A 39 9.43 18.67 -8.88
N ARG A 40 8.52 19.10 -8.01
CA ARG A 40 8.17 18.36 -6.78
C ARG A 40 6.95 17.50 -7.04
N VAL A 41 7.09 16.20 -6.86
CA VAL A 41 6.01 15.23 -7.05
C VAL A 41 5.58 14.65 -5.71
N SER A 42 4.28 14.40 -5.54
CA SER A 42 3.74 13.67 -4.40
C SER A 42 2.83 12.54 -4.88
N ILE A 43 3.03 11.35 -4.32
CA ILE A 43 2.22 10.16 -4.59
C ILE A 43 1.67 9.67 -3.25
N THR A 44 0.36 9.50 -3.15
CA THR A 44 -0.30 9.00 -1.95
C THR A 44 -0.68 7.55 -2.11
N CYS A 45 -0.66 6.83 -0.99
CA CYS A 45 -1.11 5.46 -0.89
C CYS A 45 -2.03 5.34 0.33
N ARG A 46 -3.19 4.73 0.14
CA ARG A 46 -4.16 4.49 1.20
C ARG A 46 -4.45 3.00 1.32
N ALA A 47 -4.24 2.47 2.51
CA ALA A 47 -4.65 1.13 2.90
C ALA A 47 -6.12 1.15 3.34
N SER A 48 -6.86 0.06 3.09
CA SER A 48 -8.24 -0.10 3.55
C SER A 48 -8.35 -0.22 5.08
N GLU A 49 -7.26 -0.59 5.75
CA GLU A 49 -7.15 -0.78 7.20
C GLU A 49 -5.80 -0.24 7.71
N GLY A 50 -5.68 -0.09 9.03
CA GLY A 50 -4.46 0.43 9.65
C GLY A 50 -3.31 -0.57 9.59
N ILE A 51 -2.20 -0.20 8.93
CA ILE A 51 -1.01 -1.04 8.75
C ILE A 51 0.22 -0.53 9.52
N SER A 52 0.02 0.22 10.61
CA SER A 52 1.12 0.86 11.34
C SER A 52 2.00 1.70 10.40
N SER A 53 3.28 1.37 10.26
CA SER A 53 4.20 1.94 9.26
C SER A 53 4.65 0.90 8.22
N ASP A 54 4.03 -0.28 8.21
CA ASP A 54 4.50 -1.48 7.50
C ASP A 54 4.11 -1.38 6.01
N ILE A 55 4.79 -0.47 5.32
CA ILE A 55 4.61 -0.21 3.89
C ILE A 55 5.97 -0.02 3.23
N ALA A 56 6.13 -0.69 2.10
CA ALA A 56 7.28 -0.58 1.23
C ALA A 56 6.89 0.01 -0.13
N ARG A 57 7.88 0.63 -0.77
CA ARG A 57 7.71 1.26 -2.09
C ARG A 57 8.71 0.72 -3.09
N TYR A 58 8.22 0.57 -4.31
CA TYR A 58 8.95 -0.07 -5.41
C TYR A 58 8.79 0.73 -6.70
N PRO A 59 9.79 1.54 -7.11
CA PRO A 59 9.86 2.06 -8.46
C PRO A 59 10.13 0.90 -9.44
N GLN A 60 9.42 0.92 -10.56
CA GLN A 60 9.60 0.03 -11.70
C GLN A 60 9.82 0.86 -12.95
N LYS A 61 11.03 0.74 -13.53
CA LYS A 61 11.32 1.28 -14.86
C LYS A 61 10.80 0.32 -15.94
N PRO A 62 10.42 0.82 -17.12
CA PRO A 62 10.03 -0.03 -18.24
C PRO A 62 11.08 -1.14 -18.50
N GLY A 63 10.63 -2.39 -18.58
CA GLY A 63 11.49 -3.56 -18.82
C GLY A 63 12.42 -3.93 -17.67
N LYS A 64 12.26 -3.37 -16.47
CA LYS A 64 13.03 -3.72 -15.27
C LYS A 64 12.13 -4.30 -14.17
N SER A 65 12.72 -5.12 -13.31
CA SER A 65 12.04 -5.60 -12.10
C SER A 65 11.83 -4.44 -11.10
N PRO A 66 10.73 -4.43 -10.34
CA PRO A 66 10.58 -3.52 -9.21
C PRO A 66 11.72 -3.70 -8.21
N LYS A 67 12.21 -2.59 -7.62
CA LYS A 67 13.27 -2.63 -6.59
C LYS A 67 12.83 -1.86 -5.36
N LEU A 68 13.04 -2.44 -4.19
CA LEU A 68 12.79 -1.76 -2.92
C LEU A 68 13.68 -0.52 -2.85
N PHE A 69 13.09 0.62 -2.50
CA PHE A 69 13.86 1.84 -2.29
C PHE A 69 13.44 2.63 -1.03
N LEU A 70 12.26 2.36 -0.49
CA LEU A 70 11.75 2.96 0.74
C LEU A 70 10.87 1.95 1.48
N TYR A 71 11.09 1.78 2.78
CA TYR A 71 10.39 0.87 3.68
C TYR A 71 9.99 1.59 4.99
N ASP A 72 9.22 0.92 5.86
CA ASP A 72 8.72 1.45 7.14
C ASP A 72 8.14 2.88 7.03
N ALA A 73 7.38 3.11 5.94
CA ALA A 73 6.77 4.38 5.55
C ALA A 73 7.72 5.56 5.24
N LYS A 74 8.93 5.59 5.79
CA LYS A 74 9.86 6.74 5.72
C LYS A 74 11.33 6.37 5.49
N ASP A 75 11.75 5.15 5.75
CA ASP A 75 13.16 4.77 5.77
C ASP A 75 13.66 4.42 4.36
N LEU A 76 14.75 5.06 3.94
CA LEU A 76 15.31 4.88 2.61
C LEU A 76 16.26 3.68 2.57
N HIS A 77 16.17 2.89 1.50
CA HIS A 77 17.16 1.86 1.24
C HIS A 77 18.54 2.50 0.99
N PRO A 78 19.65 1.87 1.41
CA PRO A 78 20.99 2.41 1.17
C PRO A 78 21.26 2.78 -0.29
N GLY A 79 21.88 3.95 -0.51
CA GLY A 79 22.19 4.48 -1.84
C GLY A 79 21.05 5.24 -2.52
N VAL A 80 19.86 5.29 -1.92
CA VAL A 80 18.76 6.13 -2.40
C VAL A 80 19.02 7.60 -2.05
N SER A 81 18.76 8.48 -3.02
CA SER A 81 18.92 9.93 -2.86
C SER A 81 18.01 10.51 -1.77
N SER A 82 18.51 11.47 -1.01
CA SER A 82 17.73 12.23 -0.02
C SER A 82 16.63 13.12 -0.62
N ARG A 83 16.57 13.21 -1.97
CA ARG A 83 15.45 13.82 -2.71
C ARG A 83 14.12 13.08 -2.50
N PHE A 84 14.18 11.83 -2.08
CA PHE A 84 13.00 11.04 -1.75
C PHE A 84 12.70 11.13 -0.26
N SER A 85 11.42 11.23 0.08
CA SER A 85 10.97 11.18 1.47
C SER A 85 9.61 10.51 1.56
N GLY A 86 9.43 9.70 2.60
CA GLY A 86 8.16 9.09 2.92
C GLY A 86 7.60 9.65 4.22
N ARG A 87 6.27 9.74 4.32
CA ARG A 87 5.55 9.98 5.58
C ARG A 87 4.27 9.15 5.64
N GLY A 88 3.70 9.10 6.83
CA GLY A 88 2.39 8.50 7.08
C GLY A 88 2.46 7.37 8.10
N SER A 89 1.29 6.99 8.58
CA SER A 89 1.07 5.84 9.47
C SER A 89 -0.41 5.49 9.46
N GLY A 90 -0.75 4.29 9.93
CA GLY A 90 -2.12 3.79 9.93
C GLY A 90 -2.57 3.50 8.51
N THR A 91 -3.44 4.35 7.95
CA THR A 91 -4.08 4.12 6.64
C THR A 91 -3.50 4.96 5.51
N ASP A 92 -2.88 6.12 5.80
CA ASP A 92 -2.55 7.12 4.80
C ASP A 92 -1.05 7.41 4.74
N PHE A 93 -0.48 7.27 3.55
CA PHE A 93 0.94 7.39 3.30
C PHE A 93 1.21 8.32 2.12
N THR A 94 2.32 9.05 2.17
CA THR A 94 2.75 9.94 1.08
C THR A 94 4.23 9.73 0.78
N LEU A 95 4.55 9.55 -0.50
CA LEU A 95 5.89 9.68 -1.05
C LEU A 95 6.03 11.09 -1.64
N THR A 96 7.09 11.79 -1.29
CA THR A 96 7.48 13.04 -1.94
C THR A 96 8.83 12.86 -2.64
N ILE A 97 8.91 13.35 -3.87
CA ILE A 97 10.16 13.46 -4.63
C ILE A 97 10.40 14.95 -4.84
N ILE A 98 11.50 15.48 -4.32
CA ILE A 98 11.91 16.88 -4.54
C ILE A 98 12.96 16.93 -5.65
N SER A 99 12.83 17.88 -6.58
CA SER A 99 13.76 18.04 -7.71
C SER A 99 13.90 16.77 -8.54
N LEU A 100 12.78 16.36 -9.15
CA LEU A 100 12.68 15.16 -9.99
C LEU A 100 13.80 15.10 -11.05
N LYS A 101 14.41 13.92 -11.24
CA LYS A 101 15.47 13.70 -12.24
C LYS A 101 15.02 12.75 -13.36
N PRO A 102 15.70 12.73 -14.51
CA PRO A 102 15.38 11.82 -15.61
C PRO A 102 15.34 10.34 -15.19
N GLU A 103 16.17 9.94 -14.24
CA GLU A 103 16.20 8.58 -13.72
C GLU A 103 15.02 8.22 -12.79
N ASP A 104 14.22 9.21 -12.36
CA ASP A 104 13.10 9.04 -11.43
C ASP A 104 11.77 8.73 -12.15
N PHE A 105 11.73 8.82 -13.48
CA PHE A 105 10.55 8.46 -14.26
C PHE A 105 10.34 6.94 -14.25
N ALA A 106 9.35 6.50 -13.48
CA ALA A 106 9.03 5.09 -13.24
C ALA A 106 7.56 4.95 -12.79
N THR A 107 7.05 3.73 -12.82
CA THR A 107 5.82 3.38 -12.10
C THR A 107 6.18 3.12 -10.65
N TYR A 108 5.52 3.80 -9.71
CA TYR A 108 5.74 3.60 -8.28
C TYR A 108 4.61 2.77 -7.69
N TYR A 109 4.96 1.66 -7.03
CA TYR A 109 4.01 0.81 -6.32
C TYR A 109 4.16 0.94 -4.82
N CYS A 110 3.03 0.94 -4.13
CA CYS A 110 2.94 0.80 -2.68
C CYS A 110 2.48 -0.61 -2.32
N LYS A 111 3.20 -1.24 -1.39
CA LYS A 111 2.89 -2.58 -0.90
C LYS A 111 2.86 -2.53 0.62
N GLN A 112 1.76 -2.94 1.23
CA GLN A 112 1.70 -3.18 2.66
C GLN A 112 2.45 -4.48 3.01
N GLU A 113 3.11 -4.49 4.16
CA GLU A 113 3.89 -5.62 4.69
C GLU A 113 3.36 -6.09 6.06
N PHE A 114 2.24 -5.51 6.50
CA PHE A 114 1.58 -5.79 7.78
C PHE A 114 0.92 -7.19 7.80
N SER A 115 0.30 -7.57 6.70
CA SER A 115 -0.35 -8.88 6.55
C SER A 115 0.08 -9.56 5.26
N TYR A 116 0.23 -10.89 5.32
CA TYR A 116 0.39 -11.70 4.13
C TYR A 116 -1.00 -12.11 3.62
N PRO A 117 -1.25 -12.03 2.31
CA PRO A 117 -2.46 -12.63 1.74
C PRO A 117 -2.48 -14.14 2.04
N PRO A 118 -3.66 -14.73 2.25
CA PRO A 118 -3.82 -16.15 2.57
C PRO A 118 -3.36 -17.10 1.45
#